data_AF-A0A351DRF5-F1
#
_entry.id   AF-A0A351DRF5-F1
#
_cell.length_a   1.000
_cell.length_b   1.000
_cell.length_c   1.000
_cell.angle_alpha   90.00
_cell.angle_beta   90.00
_cell.angle_gamma   90.00
#
_symmetry.space_group_name_H-M   'P 1'
#
loop_
_entity.id
_entity.type
_entity.pdbx_description
1 polymer ?
#
loop_
_entity_poly.entity_id
_entity_poly.type
_entity_poly.pdbx_seq_one_letter_code
_entity_poly.pdbx_strand_id
1 'polypeptide(L)'
;RLAPHRSFPGNRPSSLIMMDALTPEHLGALIAAYEHKVFTQGVIWNINSYDQWGVELGKAQCNALRPSFESGDASAFSTSTQETLKWLLSQKA
;
A
#
# COMPACT_ATOMS: atom_id res chain seq x y z
N ARG A 1 -16.26 -22.03 36.75
CA ARG A 1 -15.09 -21.41 36.07
C ARG A 1 -15.63 -20.59 34.90
N LEU A 2 -15.52 -19.26 34.90
CA LEU A 2 -15.79 -18.46 33.69
C LEU A 2 -14.80 -18.93 32.61
N ALA A 3 -15.34 -19.28 31.44
CA ALA A 3 -14.58 -19.99 30.42
C ALA A 3 -13.52 -19.08 29.74
N PRO A 4 -12.38 -19.64 29.26
CA PRO A 4 -11.29 -18.88 28.63
C PRO A 4 -11.74 -17.96 27.48
N HIS A 5 -12.80 -18.34 26.77
CA HIS A 5 -13.38 -17.57 25.66
C HIS A 5 -14.13 -16.29 26.08
N ARG A 6 -14.29 -16.03 27.38
CA ARG A 6 -14.86 -14.76 27.91
C ARG A 6 -13.83 -13.91 28.65
N SER A 7 -12.54 -14.25 28.50
CA SER A 7 -11.44 -13.48 29.06
C SER A 7 -10.81 -12.59 27.99
N PHE A 8 -10.63 -11.31 28.31
CA PHE A 8 -9.96 -10.34 27.44
C PHE A 8 -8.77 -9.76 28.20
N PRO A 9 -7.52 -10.06 27.80
CA PRO A 9 -6.33 -9.68 28.56
C PRO A 9 -5.99 -8.18 28.54
N GLY A 10 -6.82 -7.32 27.91
CA GLY A 10 -6.56 -5.89 27.82
C GLY A 10 -5.26 -5.55 27.08
N ASN A 11 -4.51 -4.57 27.59
CA ASN A 11 -3.23 -4.08 27.07
C ASN A 11 -3.22 -3.70 25.57
N ARG A 12 -4.28 -3.02 25.13
CA ARG A 12 -4.41 -2.50 23.76
C ARG A 12 -4.35 -0.97 23.82
N PRO A 13 -3.19 -0.34 23.59
CA PRO A 13 -3.11 1.10 23.59
C PRO A 13 -3.96 1.68 22.47
N SER A 14 -4.63 2.79 22.74
CA SER A 14 -5.41 3.54 21.76
C SER A 14 -5.18 5.03 21.94
N SER A 15 -5.32 5.78 20.86
CA SER A 15 -5.37 7.23 20.88
C SER A 15 -6.78 7.66 20.47
N LEU A 16 -7.44 8.44 21.31
CA LEU A 16 -8.75 9.01 21.03
C LEU A 16 -8.60 10.51 20.79
N ILE A 17 -8.97 10.97 19.60
CA ILE A 17 -9.04 12.39 19.25
C ILE A 17 -10.52 12.75 19.15
N MET A 18 -10.97 13.67 20.01
CA MET A 18 -12.36 14.14 20.06
C MET A 18 -12.43 15.57 19.54
N MET A 19 -13.52 15.88 18.84
CA MET A 19 -13.84 17.22 18.33
C MET A 19 -15.37 17.38 18.29
N ASP A 20 -15.87 18.60 18.41
CA ASP A 20 -17.32 18.87 18.51
C ASP A 20 -18.06 18.53 17.21
N ALA A 21 -17.45 18.81 16.06
CA ALA A 21 -17.98 18.49 14.73
C ALA A 21 -16.85 18.39 13.70
N LEU A 22 -17.06 17.63 12.63
CA LEU A 22 -16.15 17.59 11.49
C LEU A 22 -16.41 18.77 10.55
N THR A 23 -15.97 19.96 10.94
CA THR A 23 -16.00 21.15 10.09
C THR A 23 -14.86 21.10 9.06
N PRO A 24 -14.90 21.89 7.97
CA PRO A 24 -13.78 21.97 7.03
C PRO A 24 -12.45 22.32 7.70
N GLU A 25 -12.49 23.21 8.70
CA GLU A 25 -11.33 23.59 9.51
C GLU A 25 -10.81 22.40 10.33
N HIS A 26 -11.68 21.71 11.08
CA HIS A 26 -11.26 20.57 11.90
C HIS A 26 -10.75 19.40 11.04
N LEU A 27 -11.34 19.17 9.87
CA LEU A 27 -10.85 18.17 8.91
C LEU A 27 -9.45 18.54 8.40
N GLY A 28 -9.24 19.80 8.02
CA GLY A 28 -7.93 20.29 7.60
C GLY A 28 -6.87 20.14 8.71
N ALA A 29 -7.21 20.51 9.95
CA ALA A 29 -6.33 20.36 11.10
C ALA A 29 -6.00 18.88 11.37
N LEU A 30 -6.98 17.98 11.23
CA LEU A 30 -6.76 16.54 11.40
C LEU A 30 -5.81 15.99 10.33
N ILE A 31 -6.01 16.35 9.06
CA ILE A 31 -5.12 15.95 7.96
C ILE A 31 -3.70 16.46 8.22
N ALA A 32 -3.54 17.75 8.52
CA ALA A 32 -2.25 18.37 8.81
C ALA A 32 -1.54 17.72 10.02
N ALA A 33 -2.29 17.35 11.06
CA ALA A 33 -1.73 16.62 12.20
C ALA A 33 -1.11 15.27 11.78
N TYR A 34 -1.74 14.53 10.87
CA TYR A 34 -1.19 13.28 10.34
C TYR A 34 -0.05 13.49 9.34
N GLU A 35 -0.08 14.55 8.53
CA GLU A 35 1.04 14.93 7.67
C GLU A 35 2.30 15.22 8.50
N HIS A 36 2.17 16.03 9.55
CA HIS A 36 3.27 16.32 10.46
C HIS A 36 3.72 15.12 11.29
N LYS A 37 2.81 14.20 11.64
CA LYS A 37 3.18 12.92 12.26
C LYS A 37 4.10 12.11 11.33
N VAL A 38 3.70 11.92 10.08
CA VAL A 38 4.51 11.16 9.10
C VAL A 38 5.85 11.85 8.83
N PHE A 39 5.84 13.18 8.65
CA PHE A 39 7.07 13.96 8.50
C PHE A 39 8.02 13.79 9.69
N THR A 40 7.53 13.96 10.91
CA THR A 40 8.34 13.85 12.13
C THR A 40 8.95 12.45 12.25
N GLN A 41 8.18 11.40 11.92
CA GLN A 41 8.68 10.03 11.89
C GLN A 41 9.81 9.86 10.85
N GLY A 42 9.66 10.43 9.65
CA GLY A 42 10.70 10.43 8.63
C GLY A 42 12.00 11.10 9.07
N VAL A 43 11.88 12.27 9.72
CA VAL A 43 13.04 12.99 10.30
C VAL A 43 13.73 12.14 11.37
N ILE A 44 12.98 11.53 12.29
CA ILE A 44 13.53 10.65 13.34
C ILE A 44 14.26 9.44 12.73
N TRP A 45 13.68 8.83 11.68
CA TRP A 45 14.28 7.69 11.00
C TRP A 45 15.37 8.04 9.99
N ASN A 46 15.64 9.34 9.78
CA ASN A 46 16.60 9.83 8.79
C ASN A 46 16.33 9.28 7.38
N ILE A 47 15.05 9.28 6.98
CA ILE A 47 14.60 8.90 5.64
C ILE A 47 13.85 10.05 4.99
N ASN A 48 13.80 10.06 3.66
CA ASN A 48 13.04 11.05 2.93
C ASN A 48 11.57 10.67 2.84
N SER A 49 10.68 11.42 3.50
CA SER A 49 9.22 11.21 3.42
C SER A 49 8.58 11.70 2.13
N TYR A 50 9.34 12.38 1.26
CA TYR A 50 8.81 13.07 0.09
C TYR A 50 9.30 12.49 -1.25
N ASP A 51 9.95 11.32 -1.24
CA ASP A 51 10.26 10.57 -2.46
C ASP A 51 9.47 9.26 -2.58
N GLN A 52 9.53 8.67 -3.77
CA GLN A 52 8.78 7.46 -4.11
C GLN A 52 9.51 6.57 -5.12
N TRP A 53 10.84 6.43 -5.01
CA TRP A 53 11.65 5.67 -5.99
C TRP A 53 11.20 4.23 -6.20
N GLY A 54 10.60 3.60 -5.17
CA GLY A 54 10.13 2.23 -5.22
C GLY A 54 9.07 1.93 -6.30
N VAL A 55 8.45 2.95 -6.92
CA VAL A 55 7.43 2.75 -7.96
C VAL A 55 8.01 2.55 -9.36
N GLU A 56 9.28 2.92 -9.59
CA GLU A 56 9.82 3.07 -10.94
C GLU A 56 10.09 1.72 -11.62
N LEU A 57 10.59 0.73 -10.88
CA LEU A 57 10.85 -0.60 -11.44
C LEU A 57 9.56 -1.27 -11.93
N GLY A 58 8.47 -1.17 -11.16
CA GLY A 58 7.17 -1.72 -11.54
C GLY A 58 6.63 -1.05 -12.81
N LYS A 59 6.71 0.29 -12.90
CA LYS A 59 6.32 1.02 -14.12
C LYS A 59 7.13 0.56 -15.34
N ALA A 60 8.45 0.45 -15.20
CA ALA A 60 9.34 0.03 -16.28
C ALA A 60 9.02 -1.40 -16.75
N GLN A 61 8.86 -2.35 -15.81
CA GLN A 61 8.52 -3.73 -16.10
C GLN A 61 7.15 -3.87 -16.76
N CYS A 62 6.12 -3.16 -16.26
CA CYS A 62 4.80 -3.17 -16.87
C CYS A 62 4.81 -2.59 -18.30
N ASN A 63 5.55 -1.50 -18.53
CA ASN A 63 5.70 -0.91 -19.85
C ASN A 63 6.41 -1.86 -20.84
N ALA A 64 7.42 -2.59 -20.37
CA ALA A 64 8.12 -3.59 -21.17
C ALA A 64 7.25 -4.82 -21.46
N LEU A 65 6.42 -5.25 -20.51
CA LEU A 65 5.54 -6.42 -20.66
C LEU A 65 4.30 -6.12 -21.51
N ARG A 66 3.84 -4.88 -21.56
CA ARG A 66 2.61 -4.49 -22.27
C ARG A 66 2.52 -5.02 -23.72
N PRO A 67 3.55 -4.95 -24.58
CA PRO A 67 3.48 -5.50 -25.94
C PRO A 67 3.34 -7.03 -26.01
N SER A 68 3.76 -7.75 -24.96
CA SER A 68 3.60 -9.21 -24.87
C SER A 68 2.15 -9.65 -24.77
N PHE A 69 1.24 -8.78 -24.30
CA PHE A 69 -0.19 -9.09 -24.26
C PHE A 69 -0.84 -9.15 -25.66
N GLU A 70 -0.30 -8.43 -26.64
CA GLU A 70 -0.78 -8.45 -28.02
C GLU A 70 -0.05 -9.50 -28.85
N SER A 71 1.27 -9.60 -28.69
CA SER A 71 2.11 -10.54 -29.46
C SER A 71 2.08 -11.98 -28.94
N GLY A 72 1.70 -12.19 -27.68
CA GLY A 72 1.81 -13.49 -27.00
C GLY A 72 3.24 -13.93 -26.68
N ASP A 73 4.26 -13.14 -27.06
CA ASP A 73 5.66 -13.44 -26.80
C ASP A 73 6.15 -12.72 -25.54
N ALA A 74 6.48 -13.50 -24.51
CA ALA A 74 7.12 -13.04 -23.28
C ALA A 74 8.47 -13.74 -23.01
N SER A 75 9.12 -14.28 -24.04
CA SER A 75 10.39 -15.01 -23.92
C SER A 75 11.51 -14.21 -23.21
N ALA A 76 11.45 -12.88 -23.28
CA ALA A 76 12.36 -11.96 -22.59
C ALA A 76 12.16 -11.90 -21.05
N PHE A 77 11.08 -12.47 -20.50
CA PHE A 77 10.75 -12.43 -19.08
C PHE A 77 11.03 -13.75 -18.37
N SER A 78 10.92 -13.77 -17.04
CA SER A 78 11.03 -15.00 -16.26
C SER A 78 9.99 -16.05 -16.67
N THR A 79 10.29 -17.33 -16.46
CA THR A 79 9.35 -18.43 -16.71
C THR A 79 8.04 -18.25 -15.95
N SER A 80 8.08 -17.76 -14.71
CA SER A 80 6.87 -17.46 -13.94
C SER A 80 5.98 -16.40 -14.63
N THR A 81 6.58 -15.33 -15.15
CA THR A 81 5.87 -14.29 -15.88
C THR A 81 5.29 -14.82 -17.20
N GLN A 82 6.06 -15.63 -17.92
CA GLN A 82 5.63 -16.25 -19.17
C GLN A 82 4.42 -17.16 -18.99
N GLU A 83 4.48 -18.09 -18.03
CA GLU A 83 3.39 -19.03 -17.78
C GLU A 83 2.13 -18.31 -17.27
N THR A 84 2.31 -17.27 -16.46
CA THR A 84 1.18 -16.45 -16.01
C THR A 84 0.53 -15.70 -17.17
N LEU A 85 1.31 -15.13 -18.09
CA LEU A 85 0.76 -14.46 -19.27
C LEU A 85 0.01 -15.44 -20.17
N LYS A 86 0.58 -16.62 -20.42
CA LYS A 86 -0.07 -17.68 -21.21
C LYS A 86 -1.42 -18.07 -20.60
N TRP A 87 -1.46 -18.28 -19.28
CA TRP A 87 -2.70 -18.60 -18.56
C TRP A 87 -3.72 -17.45 -18.59
N LEU A 88 -3.28 -16.19 -18.52
CA LEU A 88 -4.17 -15.03 -18.63
C LEU A 88 -4.77 -14.92 -20.04
N LEU A 89 -3.97 -15.15 -21.08
CA LEU A 89 -4.43 -15.12 -22.47
C LEU A 89 -5.40 -16.26 -22.79
N SER A 90 -5.20 -17.45 -22.22
CA SER A 90 -6.12 -18.58 -22.40
C SER A 90 -7.50 -18.39 -21.75
N GLN A 91 -7.65 -17.47 -20.80
CA GLN A 91 -8.94 -17.14 -20.19
C GLN A 91 -9.71 -16.03 -20.90
N LYS A 92 -9.04 -15.27 -21.78
CA LYS A 92 -9.68 -14.21 -22.58
C LYS A 92 -10.24 -14.73 -23.91
N ALA A 93 -9.90 -15.96 -24.29
CA ALA A 93 -10.50 -16.70 -25.41
C ALA A 93 -11.82 -17.35 -24.96
#